data_AF-A0A812PK31-F1
#
_entry.id   AF-A0A812PK31-F1
#
_cell.length_a   1.000
_cell.length_b   1.000
_cell.length_c   1.000
_cell.angle_alpha   90.00
_cell.angle_beta   90.00
_cell.angle_gamma   90.00
#
_symmetry.space_group_name_H-M   'P 1'
#
loop_
_entity.id
_entity.type
_entity.pdbx_description
1 polymer ?
#
loop_
_entity_poly.entity_id
_entity_poly.type
_entity_poly.pdbx_seq_one_letter_code
_entity_poly.pdbx_strand_id
1 'polypeptide(L)'
;MAMSAEAVPWRSGRACFVVEILEMRGPGREGLEIGITDASPESFRAHPTYAVLSRPSWVSSDAGRCWRHGQRVDPRLPEWSDLRPINLKSGDQVQFCLDTTGGIEVYVNGKLQVQWQQSDTGAPIFPKPVYALVGLRSPLMALSLQLGEAPPGDASGS
;
A
#
# COMPACT_ATOMS: atom_id res chain seq x y z
N MET A 1 -2.79 -12.49 -2.26
CA MET A 1 -1.83 -11.39 -2.53
C MET A 1 -1.62 -11.30 -4.03
N ALA A 2 -1.40 -10.10 -4.55
CA ALA A 2 -1.01 -9.84 -5.92
C ALA A 2 0.14 -8.82 -5.95
N MET A 3 0.93 -8.87 -7.02
CA MET A 3 1.96 -7.88 -7.34
C MET A 3 1.68 -7.35 -8.75
N SER A 4 1.94 -6.06 -9.01
CA SER A 4 1.82 -5.52 -10.36
C SER A 4 2.84 -6.14 -11.31
N ALA A 5 2.41 -6.43 -12.55
CA ALA A 5 3.31 -6.91 -13.60
C ALA A 5 4.24 -5.82 -14.13
N GLU A 6 3.80 -4.56 -14.07
CA GLU A 6 4.56 -3.40 -14.48
C GLU A 6 5.05 -2.61 -13.25
N ALA A 7 6.17 -1.91 -13.43
CA ALA A 7 6.67 -1.00 -12.42
C ALA A 7 5.69 0.18 -12.23
N VAL A 8 5.55 0.64 -11.00
CA VAL A 8 4.76 1.83 -10.68
C VAL A 8 5.43 3.04 -11.35
N PRO A 9 4.70 3.80 -12.19
CA PRO A 9 5.28 4.92 -12.91
C PRO A 9 5.62 6.06 -11.95
N TRP A 10 6.83 6.59 -12.09
CA TRP A 10 7.23 7.83 -11.40
C TRP A 10 6.65 9.04 -12.13
N ARG A 11 5.86 9.87 -11.44
CA ARG A 11 5.30 11.13 -11.94
C ARG A 11 5.47 12.20 -10.88
N SER A 12 5.93 13.39 -11.27
CA SER A 12 6.12 14.52 -10.34
C SER A 12 6.91 14.17 -9.08
N GLY A 13 7.91 13.28 -9.20
CA GLY A 13 8.74 12.84 -8.08
C GLY A 13 8.12 11.78 -7.16
N ARG A 14 7.00 11.15 -7.53
CA ARG A 14 6.34 10.12 -6.73
C ARG A 14 5.98 8.90 -7.58
N ALA A 15 6.10 7.71 -7.01
CA ALA A 15 5.55 6.48 -7.55
C ALA A 15 4.31 6.14 -6.72
N CYS A 16 3.12 6.29 -7.33
CA CYS A 16 1.85 6.04 -6.65
C CYS A 16 1.01 4.99 -7.38
N PHE A 17 0.16 4.31 -6.62
CA PHE A 17 -0.89 3.45 -7.15
C PHE A 17 -2.12 3.50 -6.22
N VAL A 18 -3.28 3.15 -6.78
CA VAL A 18 -4.57 3.17 -6.09
C VAL A 18 -5.16 1.77 -6.06
N VAL A 19 -5.73 1.44 -4.92
CA VAL A 19 -6.53 0.23 -4.70
C VAL A 19 -7.96 0.66 -4.39
N GLU A 20 -8.92 0.27 -5.22
CA GLU A 20 -10.33 0.41 -4.89
C GLU A 20 -10.83 -0.89 -4.25
N ILE A 21 -11.49 -0.76 -3.11
CA ILE A 21 -12.11 -1.88 -2.43
C ILE A 21 -13.41 -2.20 -3.15
N LEU A 22 -13.48 -3.36 -3.79
CA LEU A 22 -14.70 -3.78 -4.50
C LEU A 22 -15.64 -4.53 -3.56
N GLU A 23 -15.08 -5.38 -2.70
CA GLU A 23 -15.90 -6.23 -1.83
C GLU A 23 -15.23 -6.56 -0.50
N MET A 24 -15.97 -6.31 0.58
CA MET A 24 -15.70 -6.77 1.94
C MET A 24 -16.79 -7.75 2.37
N ARG A 25 -16.44 -9.00 2.72
CA ARG A 25 -17.41 -10.03 3.12
C ARG A 25 -16.84 -10.98 4.18
N GLY A 26 -17.71 -11.40 5.09
CA GLY A 26 -17.43 -12.47 6.06
C GLY A 26 -16.69 -11.99 7.32
N PRO A 27 -16.36 -12.92 8.23
CA PRO A 27 -15.61 -12.60 9.43
C PRO A 27 -14.12 -12.39 9.10
N GLY A 28 -13.45 -11.50 9.83
CA GLY A 28 -12.03 -11.22 9.63
C GLY A 28 -11.54 -10.09 10.53
N ARG A 29 -10.21 -9.96 10.65
CA ARG A 29 -9.57 -8.96 11.53
C ARG A 29 -8.52 -8.08 10.86
N GLU A 30 -8.31 -8.25 9.56
CA GLU A 30 -7.10 -7.76 8.87
C GLU A 30 -7.45 -6.78 7.72
N GLY A 31 -8.19 -7.21 6.70
CA GLY A 31 -8.55 -6.36 5.55
C GLY A 31 -7.44 -6.22 4.50
N LEU A 32 -7.02 -5.00 4.20
CA LEU A 32 -6.03 -4.71 3.16
C LEU A 32 -4.58 -4.77 3.69
N GLU A 33 -3.69 -5.40 2.94
CA GLU A 33 -2.25 -5.09 2.99
C GLU A 33 -1.87 -4.33 1.73
N ILE A 34 -1.14 -3.22 1.86
CA ILE A 34 -0.76 -2.38 0.71
C ILE A 34 0.68 -1.91 0.82
N GLY A 35 1.44 -2.04 -0.25
CA GLY A 35 2.85 -1.67 -0.23
C GLY A 35 3.56 -1.86 -1.56
N ILE A 36 4.87 -1.96 -1.47
CA ILE A 36 5.74 -2.11 -2.63
C ILE A 36 6.80 -3.20 -2.42
N THR A 37 7.35 -3.66 -3.54
CA THR A 37 8.64 -4.36 -3.61
C THR A 37 9.52 -3.70 -4.66
N ASP A 38 10.83 -3.88 -4.54
CA ASP A 38 11.81 -3.45 -5.55
C ASP A 38 12.45 -4.64 -6.27
N ALA A 39 11.92 -5.85 -6.06
CA ALA A 39 12.21 -7.02 -6.88
C ALA A 39 11.32 -7.04 -8.12
N SER A 40 11.90 -7.41 -9.26
CA SER A 40 11.16 -7.54 -10.53
C SER A 40 10.21 -8.75 -10.51
N PRO A 41 9.18 -8.81 -11.36
CA PRO A 41 8.27 -9.94 -11.42
C PRO A 41 8.94 -11.30 -11.63
N GLU A 42 10.04 -11.34 -12.37
CA GLU A 42 10.79 -12.57 -12.64
C GLU A 42 11.55 -13.06 -11.40
N SER A 43 12.01 -12.14 -10.56
CA SER A 43 12.81 -12.41 -9.37
C SER A 43 11.99 -12.49 -8.08
N PHE A 44 10.82 -11.86 -8.05
CA PHE A 44 9.96 -11.80 -6.87
C PHE A 44 9.45 -13.20 -6.50
N ARG A 45 9.49 -13.49 -5.20
CA ARG A 45 8.95 -14.72 -4.62
C ARG A 45 7.94 -14.33 -3.57
N ALA A 46 6.69 -14.34 -4.00
CA ALA A 46 5.53 -14.14 -3.16
C ALA A 46 5.52 -15.14 -1.98
N HIS A 47 5.40 -14.63 -0.76
CA HIS A 47 5.09 -15.50 0.37
C HIS A 47 3.63 -15.97 0.25
N PRO A 48 3.32 -17.26 0.49
CA PRO A 48 1.99 -17.81 0.20
C PRO A 48 0.85 -17.23 1.05
N THR A 49 1.16 -16.63 2.21
CA THR A 49 0.15 -16.21 3.18
C THR A 49 -0.05 -14.69 3.27
N TYR A 50 1.03 -13.91 3.33
CA TYR A 50 0.99 -12.49 3.66
C TYR A 50 1.94 -11.69 2.77
N ALA A 51 1.49 -10.52 2.33
CA ALA A 51 2.31 -9.58 1.58
C ALA A 51 3.48 -9.07 2.41
N VAL A 52 3.25 -8.78 3.70
CA VAL A 52 4.31 -8.32 4.61
C VAL A 52 5.48 -9.31 4.71
N LEU A 53 5.25 -10.61 4.52
CA LEU A 53 6.29 -11.65 4.63
C LEU A 53 7.10 -11.85 3.33
N SER A 54 6.66 -11.28 2.21
CA SER A 54 7.42 -11.35 0.96
C SER A 54 8.71 -10.54 1.08
N ARG A 55 9.76 -10.91 0.34
CA ARG A 55 11.07 -10.24 0.43
C ARG A 55 11.66 -9.98 -0.95
N PRO A 56 12.19 -8.77 -1.19
CA PRO A 56 12.04 -7.55 -0.40
C PRO A 56 10.58 -7.02 -0.43
N SER A 57 10.20 -6.23 0.57
CA SER A 57 8.85 -5.65 0.70
C SER A 57 8.81 -4.54 1.75
N TRP A 58 7.97 -3.53 1.51
CA TRP A 58 7.57 -2.47 2.45
C TRP A 58 6.06 -2.32 2.37
N VAL A 59 5.35 -2.75 3.40
CA VAL A 59 3.91 -2.97 3.37
C VAL A 59 3.25 -2.40 4.61
N SER A 60 2.13 -1.71 4.42
CA SER A 60 1.20 -1.36 5.48
C SER A 60 0.19 -2.48 5.71
N SER A 61 0.01 -2.92 6.96
CA SER A 61 -0.90 -4.01 7.34
C SER A 61 -1.44 -3.82 8.77
N ASP A 62 -2.29 -4.73 9.25
CA ASP A 62 -3.00 -4.69 10.56
C ASP A 62 -3.84 -3.40 10.77
N ALA A 63 -3.42 -2.56 11.72
CA ALA A 63 -4.00 -1.26 12.04
C ALA A 63 -3.42 -0.15 11.15
N GLY A 64 -2.75 -0.51 10.04
CA GLY A 64 -2.06 0.44 9.17
C GLY A 64 -0.60 0.67 9.55
N ARG A 65 0.06 -0.34 10.13
CA ARG A 65 1.47 -0.32 10.56
C ARG A 65 2.41 -0.58 9.42
N CYS A 66 3.61 0.02 9.46
CA CYS A 66 4.67 -0.29 8.51
C CYS A 66 5.41 -1.60 8.85
N TRP A 67 5.55 -2.46 7.85
CA TRP A 67 6.32 -3.68 7.87
C TRP A 67 7.38 -3.65 6.78
N ARG A 68 8.58 -4.14 7.11
CA ARG A 68 9.68 -4.35 6.20
C ARG A 68 10.10 -5.82 6.25
N HIS A 69 9.96 -6.53 5.14
CA HIS A 69 10.50 -7.90 4.99
C HIS A 69 10.01 -8.88 6.07
N GLY A 70 8.77 -8.72 6.51
CA GLY A 70 8.12 -9.51 7.56
C GLY A 70 8.39 -9.04 8.98
N GLN A 71 9.13 -7.94 9.16
CA GLN A 71 9.43 -7.36 10.45
C GLN A 71 8.73 -6.01 10.59
N ARG A 72 8.06 -5.80 11.72
CA ARG A 72 7.54 -4.47 12.07
C ARG A 72 8.74 -3.54 12.32
N VAL A 73 8.75 -2.39 11.65
CA VAL A 73 9.89 -1.47 11.60
C VAL A 73 10.22 -0.87 12.98
N ASP A 74 9.33 -0.03 13.53
CA ASP A 74 9.37 0.46 14.92
C ASP A 74 7.92 0.59 15.40
N PRO A 75 7.56 0.01 16.56
CA PRO A 75 6.20 0.09 17.09
C PRO A 75 5.72 1.49 17.48
N ARG A 76 6.62 2.48 17.57
CA ARG A 76 6.32 3.88 17.90
C ARG A 76 5.98 4.73 16.67
N LEU A 77 6.23 4.23 15.47
CA LEU A 77 5.85 4.94 14.25
C LEU A 77 4.33 5.06 14.14
N PRO A 78 3.84 6.14 13.50
CA PRO A 78 2.42 6.34 13.34
C PRO A 78 1.79 5.18 12.55
N GLU A 79 0.54 4.88 12.90
CA GLU A 79 -0.35 3.96 12.18
C GLU A 79 -1.37 4.81 11.40
N TRP A 80 -2.31 4.18 10.67
CA TRP A 80 -3.35 4.96 9.98
C TRP A 80 -4.20 5.72 11.01
N SER A 81 -4.34 7.03 10.79
CA SER A 81 -4.87 7.96 11.79
C SER A 81 -6.39 7.89 11.97
N ASP A 82 -7.15 7.62 10.91
CA ASP A 82 -8.62 7.76 10.92
C ASP A 82 -9.32 6.44 10.62
N LEU A 83 -8.93 5.78 9.52
CA LEU A 83 -9.51 4.50 9.12
C LEU A 83 -8.47 3.39 9.22
N ARG A 84 -8.85 2.21 9.69
CA ARG A 84 -7.98 1.02 9.69
C ARG A 84 -8.27 0.17 8.46
N PRO A 85 -7.29 -0.62 7.96
CA PRO A 85 -7.52 -1.54 6.84
C PRO A 85 -8.74 -2.46 6.99
N ILE A 86 -9.04 -2.95 8.19
CA ILE A 86 -10.25 -3.75 8.44
C ILE A 86 -11.56 -2.95 8.30
N ASN A 87 -11.53 -1.65 8.57
CA ASN A 87 -12.72 -0.80 8.56
C ASN A 87 -13.01 -0.20 7.18
N LEU A 88 -12.21 -0.54 6.17
CA LEU A 88 -12.50 -0.21 4.78
C LEU A 88 -13.83 -0.83 4.35
N LYS A 89 -14.51 -0.19 3.41
CA LYS A 89 -15.76 -0.66 2.79
C LYS A 89 -15.66 -0.62 1.27
N SER A 90 -16.57 -1.33 0.61
CA SER A 90 -16.73 -1.23 -0.84
C SER A 90 -16.86 0.24 -1.28
N GLY A 91 -16.11 0.60 -2.32
CA GLY A 91 -15.99 1.96 -2.86
C GLY A 91 -14.89 2.81 -2.23
N ASP A 92 -14.29 2.40 -1.10
CA ASP A 92 -13.13 3.13 -0.57
C ASP A 92 -11.92 2.97 -1.50
N GLN A 93 -11.21 4.07 -1.72
CA GLN A 93 -9.98 4.11 -2.49
C GLN A 93 -8.79 4.34 -1.57
N VAL A 94 -7.81 3.44 -1.62
CA VAL A 94 -6.55 3.54 -0.85
C VAL A 94 -5.42 3.84 -1.83
N GLN A 95 -4.77 4.99 -1.66
CA GLN A 95 -3.60 5.36 -2.46
C GLN A 95 -2.34 5.15 -1.64
N PHE A 96 -1.36 4.47 -2.22
CA PHE A 96 -0.01 4.35 -1.69
C PHE A 96 0.94 5.17 -2.57
N CYS A 97 1.83 5.93 -1.95
CA CYS A 97 2.84 6.72 -2.64
C CYS A 97 4.22 6.54 -2.01
N LEU A 98 5.22 6.41 -2.86
CA LEU A 98 6.64 6.49 -2.52
C LEU A 98 7.23 7.76 -3.17
N ASP A 99 7.84 8.65 -2.38
CA ASP A 99 8.53 9.83 -2.92
C ASP A 99 9.98 9.52 -3.33
N THR A 100 10.66 10.48 -3.97
CA THR A 100 12.04 10.30 -4.46
C THR A 100 13.06 10.03 -3.34
N THR A 101 12.77 10.45 -2.12
CA THR A 101 13.61 10.27 -0.93
C THR A 101 13.37 8.92 -0.26
N GLY A 102 12.34 8.16 -0.68
CA GLY A 102 11.91 6.92 -0.06
C GLY A 102 10.89 7.11 1.06
N GLY A 103 10.33 8.32 1.22
CA GLY A 103 9.18 8.55 2.09
C GLY A 103 7.94 7.82 1.57
N ILE A 104 7.16 7.25 2.49
CA ILE A 104 5.92 6.52 2.17
C ILE A 104 4.74 7.31 2.73
N GLU A 105 3.71 7.47 1.91
CA GLU A 105 2.43 8.06 2.30
C GLU A 105 1.28 7.13 1.91
N VAL A 106 0.28 7.02 2.78
CA VAL A 106 -0.96 6.29 2.48
C VAL A 106 -2.15 7.20 2.70
N TYR A 107 -3.04 7.25 1.71
CA TYR A 107 -4.27 8.02 1.72
C TYR A 107 -5.47 7.10 1.60
N VAL A 108 -6.59 7.48 2.19
CA VAL A 108 -7.89 6.85 1.98
C VAL A 108 -8.87 7.93 1.55
N ASN A 109 -9.52 7.75 0.40
CA ASN A 109 -10.46 8.70 -0.19
C ASN A 109 -9.89 10.14 -0.24
N GLY A 110 -8.63 10.27 -0.64
CA GLY A 110 -7.90 11.53 -0.72
C GLY A 110 -7.40 12.10 0.62
N LYS A 111 -7.75 11.52 1.76
CA LYS A 111 -7.29 11.96 3.09
C LYS A 111 -6.05 11.18 3.53
N LEU A 112 -4.97 11.90 3.85
CA LEU A 112 -3.74 11.32 4.38
C LEU A 112 -4.04 10.55 5.67
N GLN A 113 -3.67 9.27 5.69
CA GLN A 113 -3.81 8.40 6.86
C GLN A 113 -2.51 8.30 7.63
N VAL A 114 -1.38 8.16 6.94
CA VAL A 114 -0.06 8.00 7.55
C VAL A 114 1.04 8.44 6.60
N GLN A 115 2.15 8.90 7.17
CA GLN A 115 3.40 9.19 6.48
C GLN A 115 4.57 8.60 7.29
N TRP A 116 5.53 7.97 6.61
CA TRP A 116 6.79 7.50 7.18
C TRP A 116 7.97 8.02 6.37
N GLN A 117 9.07 8.33 7.03
CA GLN A 117 10.30 8.76 6.38
C GLN A 117 11.15 7.57 5.93
N GLN A 118 12.07 7.80 5.00
CA GLN A 118 13.00 6.74 4.57
C GLN A 118 13.88 6.25 5.71
N SER A 119 14.31 7.15 6.61
CA SER A 119 15.08 6.81 7.81
C SER A 119 14.33 5.85 8.73
N ASP A 120 13.00 5.89 8.70
CA ASP A 120 12.16 5.00 9.49
C ASP A 120 12.12 3.63 8.81
N THR A 121 11.75 3.58 7.53
CA THR A 121 11.33 2.36 6.85
C THR A 121 12.46 1.64 6.11
N GLY A 122 13.56 2.34 5.80
CA GLY A 122 14.59 1.87 4.87
C GLY A 122 14.03 1.54 3.48
N ALA A 123 12.95 2.20 3.08
CA ALA A 123 12.33 2.05 1.76
C ALA A 123 13.30 2.43 0.63
N PRO A 124 13.08 1.89 -0.59
CA PRO A 124 13.90 2.21 -1.74
C PRO A 124 13.76 3.69 -2.11
N ILE A 125 14.83 4.24 -2.68
CA ILE A 125 14.88 5.61 -3.18
C ILE A 125 14.87 5.62 -4.71
N PHE A 126 14.45 6.73 -5.30
CA PHE A 126 14.53 6.95 -6.74
C PHE A 126 16.00 6.81 -7.24
N PRO A 127 16.25 6.34 -8.48
CA PRO A 127 15.32 5.94 -9.55
C PRO A 127 14.95 4.45 -9.56
N LYS A 128 14.93 3.77 -8.40
CA LYS A 128 14.70 2.33 -8.40
C LYS A 128 13.27 1.99 -8.90
N PRO A 129 13.12 1.06 -9.86
CA PRO A 129 11.82 0.51 -10.19
C PRO A 129 11.20 -0.17 -8.97
N VAL A 130 9.94 0.13 -8.70
CA VAL A 130 9.15 -0.48 -7.62
C VAL A 130 7.86 -1.02 -8.20
N TYR A 131 7.33 -2.07 -7.59
CA TYR A 131 6.14 -2.78 -8.03
C TYR A 131 5.12 -2.76 -6.89
N ALA A 132 3.86 -2.51 -7.23
CA ALA A 132 2.79 -2.50 -6.26
C ALA A 132 2.59 -3.92 -5.70
N LEU A 133 2.35 -4.02 -4.39
CA LEU A 133 2.12 -5.26 -3.69
C LEU A 133 0.87 -5.12 -2.82
N VAL A 134 -0.09 -6.02 -3.00
CA VAL A 134 -1.37 -5.99 -2.28
C VAL A 134 -1.71 -7.35 -1.69
N GLY A 135 -2.09 -7.37 -0.41
CA GLY A 135 -2.60 -8.54 0.29
C GLY A 135 -4.11 -8.40 0.50
N LEU A 136 -4.85 -9.46 0.17
CA LEU A 136 -6.28 -9.56 0.47
C LEU A 136 -6.42 -10.47 1.70
N ARG A 137 -6.84 -9.89 2.82
CA ARG A 137 -7.02 -10.59 4.09
C ARG A 137 -8.47 -10.43 4.52
N SER A 138 -9.05 -11.46 5.12
CA SER A 138 -10.44 -11.38 5.55
C SER A 138 -10.68 -10.14 6.43
N PRO A 139 -11.72 -9.34 6.12
CA PRO A 139 -12.85 -9.65 5.23
C PRO A 139 -12.71 -9.18 3.76
N LEU A 140 -11.56 -8.69 3.32
CA LEU A 140 -11.37 -8.21 1.94
C LEU A 140 -11.37 -9.37 0.93
N MET A 141 -12.34 -9.36 0.01
CA MET A 141 -12.53 -10.41 -1.00
C MET A 141 -12.07 -9.98 -2.40
N ALA A 142 -12.30 -8.72 -2.76
CA ALA A 142 -11.99 -8.22 -4.08
C ALA A 142 -11.56 -6.75 -4.03
N LEU A 143 -10.61 -6.42 -4.89
CA LEU A 143 -10.11 -5.07 -5.11
C LEU A 143 -9.79 -4.87 -6.60
N SER A 144 -9.75 -3.61 -7.04
CA SER A 144 -9.09 -3.22 -8.28
C SER A 144 -7.75 -2.55 -7.96
N LEU A 145 -6.78 -2.66 -8.87
CA LEU A 145 -5.46 -2.01 -8.75
C LEU A 145 -5.23 -1.14 -9.98
N GLN A 146 -4.92 0.13 -9.76
CA GLN A 146 -4.57 1.09 -10.80
C GLN A 146 -3.18 1.68 -10.52
N LEU A 147 -2.28 1.61 -11.50
CA LEU A 147 -0.96 2.25 -11.42
C LEU A 147 -1.07 3.74 -11.77
N GLY A 148 -0.39 4.59 -10.99
CA GLY A 148 -0.50 6.05 -11.07
C GLY A 148 -1.28 6.64 -9.89
N GLU A 149 -1.31 7.97 -9.84
CA GLU A 149 -2.14 8.68 -8.86
C GLU A 149 -3.63 8.55 -9.19
N ALA A 150 -4.48 8.64 -8.16
CA ALA A 150 -5.90 8.86 -8.39
C ALA A 150 -6.07 10.12 -9.24
N PRO A 151 -7.03 10.17 -10.18
CA PRO A 151 -7.41 11.45 -10.76
C PRO A 151 -7.71 12.43 -9.61
N PRO A 152 -7.35 13.72 -9.71
CA PRO A 152 -7.84 14.70 -8.75
C PRO A 152 -9.35 14.53 -8.69
N GLY A 153 -9.86 14.08 -7.53
CA GLY A 153 -11.28 13.82 -7.37
C GLY A 153 -12.02 15.08 -7.76
N ASP A 154 -13.02 14.96 -8.62
CA ASP A 154 -13.90 16.08 -8.92
C ASP A 154 -14.36 16.63 -7.57
N ALA A 155 -13.92 17.86 -7.26
CA ALA A 155 -14.60 18.70 -6.31
C ALA A 155 -15.94 19.14 -6.94
N SER A 156 -16.79 18.18 -7.31
CA SER A 156 -18.23 18.40 -7.34
C SER A 156 -18.63 18.46 -5.87
N GLY A 157 -18.75 19.62 -5.22
CA GLY A 157 -19.28 20.85 -5.77
C GLY A 157 -20.79 20.72 -5.89
N SER A 158 -21.48 20.63 -4.74
CA SER A 158 -22.82 21.20 -4.40
C SER A 158 -23.30 20.61 -3.08
#